data_AF-A0A096CHT5-F1
#
_entry.id   AF-A0A096CHT5-F1
#
_cell.length_a   1.000
_cell.length_b   1.000
_cell.length_c   1.000
_cell.angle_alpha   90.00
_cell.angle_beta   90.00
_cell.angle_gamma   90.00
#
_symmetry.space_group_name_H-M   'P 1'
#
loop_
_entity.id
_entity.type
_entity.pdbx_description
1 polymer ?
#
loop_
_entity_poly.entity_id
_entity_poly.type
_entity_poly.pdbx_seq_one_letter_code
_entity_poly.pdbx_strand_id
1 'polypeptide(L)'
;MTKTMLKKGMLLGLTALTVLTSCSDEQQFTNQKADAKRIDVQVLNSELAKVRDYVPLYAVVAHRGSTFWTPEETESAWRWAREMGADYLESDLQCTKDGVILANHDENLKRTTNIEDVYSETVPASRIAFYEELGFTHEDALEQYNRDVASFRPYYAMSYYYHELLKLDAGSWFNETSLEEARSSFAKQHQYISALEDQIAYAKGMRLKRDNKGERILKPTVKAEYKGMTLKQIYEKIKAKGEYNAKYMDFVEYDFANAYEQDPQDTKNRPGIYIEFKESWENPANMEKRVYNVLDQQGWNIITKPATETAFYKNGKVNVGNTNGKVILQTFSFDALKRANDVFKGKVPMCYLLWTSTPAYATDLAYTTPTGYAAFIKWAQDNGAHIIGPSISGKPNDYPEMNAPWQAYMIRKSGMINHPYSFDSYAQMAKYLGTYNYGLETEFDDLLRVTIPATAHTTFSKESNQPIYMDGFFTNRSELSLKFMIESGLRCNAKLPNPFHPGQTYDNSQAPSTVPDAAATLDRLGYTK
;
A
#
# COMPACT_ATOMS: atom_id res chain seq x y z
N MET A 1 -31.90 39.71 -7.62
CA MET A 1 -31.95 41.04 -8.24
C MET A 1 -30.65 41.27 -8.99
N THR A 2 -30.80 41.63 -10.25
CA THR A 2 -29.81 41.82 -11.32
C THR A 2 -28.72 42.85 -10.98
N LYS A 3 -27.50 42.64 -11.51
CA LYS A 3 -26.79 43.70 -12.25
C LYS A 3 -25.73 43.16 -13.20
N THR A 4 -25.73 43.81 -14.36
CA THR A 4 -25.24 43.44 -15.69
C THR A 4 -23.76 43.78 -15.91
N MET A 5 -23.17 43.11 -16.88
CA MET A 5 -21.81 43.30 -17.43
C MET A 5 -21.49 44.72 -17.92
N LEU A 6 -20.19 45.03 -17.98
CA LEU A 6 -19.62 45.88 -19.03
C LEU A 6 -18.28 45.30 -19.54
N LYS A 7 -18.26 45.00 -20.84
CA LYS A 7 -17.11 44.67 -21.69
C LYS A 7 -16.49 45.94 -22.28
N LYS A 8 -15.16 46.06 -22.25
CA LYS A 8 -14.25 46.69 -23.23
C LYS A 8 -12.89 45.99 -22.99
N GLY A 9 -12.15 45.38 -23.90
CA GLY A 9 -12.02 45.53 -25.35
C GLY A 9 -10.56 45.90 -25.64
N MET A 10 -9.70 44.92 -25.91
CA MET A 10 -8.45 45.15 -26.66
C MET A 10 -8.12 43.91 -27.50
N LEU A 11 -7.69 44.20 -28.72
CA LEU A 11 -7.74 43.36 -29.91
C LEU A 11 -6.30 43.01 -30.33
N LEU A 12 -6.14 41.82 -30.93
CA LEU A 12 -5.07 41.35 -31.81
C LEU A 12 -3.72 40.89 -31.22
N GLY A 13 -3.57 39.57 -31.25
CA GLY A 13 -2.30 38.85 -31.30
C GLY A 13 -2.57 37.41 -31.75
N LEU A 14 -3.09 37.23 -32.99
CA LEU A 14 -3.27 35.91 -33.59
C LEU A 14 -1.89 35.29 -33.83
N THR A 15 -1.48 34.35 -32.98
CA THR A 15 -0.57 33.27 -33.37
C THR A 15 -1.42 32.05 -33.64
N ALA A 16 -1.32 31.52 -34.86
CA ALA A 16 -2.11 30.40 -35.34
C ALA A 16 -1.75 29.13 -34.55
N LEU A 17 -2.53 28.84 -33.51
CA LEU A 17 -2.62 27.51 -32.93
C LEU A 17 -3.54 26.72 -33.85
N THR A 18 -2.99 25.77 -34.60
CA THR A 18 -3.75 24.77 -35.34
C THR A 18 -4.58 23.96 -34.35
N VAL A 19 -5.83 24.40 -34.14
CA VAL A 19 -6.86 23.62 -33.48
C VAL A 19 -7.16 22.45 -34.41
N LEU A 20 -6.55 21.29 -34.12
CA LEU A 20 -7.08 20.02 -34.59
C LEU A 20 -8.43 19.85 -33.89
N THR A 21 -9.49 20.21 -34.61
CA THR A 21 -10.84 19.76 -34.34
C THR A 21 -10.85 18.23 -34.47
N SER A 22 -10.57 17.51 -33.38
CA SER A 22 -10.93 16.10 -33.29
C SER A 22 -12.44 16.05 -33.10
N CYS A 23 -13.13 15.89 -34.21
CA CYS A 23 -14.55 15.61 -34.26
C CYS A 23 -14.90 14.44 -33.32
N SER A 24 -16.03 14.63 -32.67
CA SER A 24 -16.76 13.74 -31.78
C SER A 24 -17.30 12.49 -32.48
N ASP A 25 -16.42 11.61 -32.98
CA ASP A 25 -16.80 10.37 -33.70
C ASP A 25 -16.23 9.06 -33.09
N GLU A 26 -15.61 9.08 -31.91
CA GLU A 26 -14.98 7.86 -31.32
C GLU A 26 -15.93 6.94 -30.51
N GLN A 27 -17.25 6.99 -30.69
CA GLN A 27 -18.17 6.28 -29.79
C GLN A 27 -19.14 5.26 -30.40
N GLN A 28 -18.90 4.72 -31.62
CA GLN A 28 -19.85 3.75 -32.22
C GLN A 28 -19.32 2.39 -32.73
N PHE A 29 -18.03 2.03 -32.59
CA PHE A 29 -17.56 0.71 -33.06
C PHE A 29 -16.51 0.02 -32.17
N THR A 30 -16.53 0.21 -30.84
CA THR A 30 -15.63 -0.54 -29.95
C THR A 30 -16.28 -1.87 -29.57
N ASN A 31 -15.73 -2.97 -30.08
CA ASN A 31 -15.98 -4.28 -29.52
C ASN A 31 -14.81 -4.60 -28.61
N GLN A 32 -14.95 -4.29 -27.31
CA GLN A 32 -13.87 -4.43 -26.32
C GLN A 32 -13.19 -5.80 -26.37
N LYS A 33 -13.95 -6.85 -26.70
CA LYS A 33 -13.46 -8.21 -26.83
C LYS A 33 -12.49 -8.39 -28.01
N ALA A 34 -12.95 -8.03 -29.21
CA ALA A 34 -12.12 -8.08 -30.41
C ALA A 34 -10.95 -7.09 -30.35
N ASP A 35 -11.19 -5.91 -29.80
CA ASP A 35 -10.19 -4.84 -29.71
C ASP A 35 -9.08 -5.18 -28.72
N ALA A 36 -9.37 -5.82 -27.58
CA ALA A 36 -8.33 -6.25 -26.63
C ALA A 36 -7.34 -7.26 -27.23
N LYS A 37 -7.78 -8.08 -28.19
CA LYS A 37 -6.89 -8.96 -28.97
C LYS A 37 -6.04 -8.18 -29.97
N ARG A 38 -6.69 -7.30 -30.74
CA ARG A 38 -6.12 -6.53 -31.86
C ARG A 38 -5.14 -5.45 -31.41
N ILE A 39 -5.43 -4.78 -30.30
CA ILE A 39 -4.59 -3.70 -29.79
C ILE A 39 -3.34 -4.29 -29.16
N ASP A 40 -2.19 -3.78 -29.59
CA ASP A 40 -0.92 -4.13 -29.00
C ASP A 40 -0.71 -3.40 -27.68
N VAL A 41 -0.14 -4.14 -26.73
CA VAL A 41 0.32 -3.62 -25.45
C VAL A 41 1.82 -3.76 -25.41
N GLN A 42 2.49 -2.76 -24.82
CA GLN A 42 3.93 -2.85 -24.60
C GLN A 42 4.22 -4.04 -23.68
N VAL A 43 5.19 -4.86 -24.06
CA VAL A 43 5.62 -6.01 -23.25
C VAL A 43 6.78 -5.57 -22.36
N LEU A 44 6.80 -6.01 -21.10
CA LEU A 44 7.93 -5.77 -20.21
C LEU A 44 9.24 -6.20 -20.88
N ASN A 45 10.23 -5.30 -20.85
CA ASN A 45 11.58 -5.66 -21.27
C ASN A 45 12.22 -6.65 -20.28
N SER A 46 13.33 -7.27 -20.69
CA SER A 46 14.00 -8.31 -19.90
C SER A 46 14.48 -7.86 -18.52
N GLU A 47 14.82 -6.58 -18.33
CA GLU A 47 15.29 -6.07 -17.04
C GLU A 47 14.13 -5.90 -16.06
N LEU A 48 13.02 -5.31 -16.50
CA LEU A 48 11.80 -5.21 -15.69
C LEU A 48 11.20 -6.61 -15.45
N ALA A 49 11.24 -7.52 -16.42
CA ALA A 49 10.75 -8.88 -16.24
C ALA A 49 11.48 -9.63 -15.11
N LYS A 50 12.79 -9.42 -14.92
CA LYS A 50 13.54 -9.99 -13.78
C LYS A 50 13.03 -9.48 -12.43
N VAL A 51 12.68 -8.19 -12.35
CA VAL A 51 12.20 -7.58 -11.11
C VAL A 51 10.75 -7.98 -10.82
N ARG A 52 9.91 -8.13 -11.86
CA ARG A 52 8.59 -8.76 -11.75
C ARG A 52 8.70 -10.15 -11.10
N ASP A 53 9.68 -10.94 -11.49
CA ASP A 53 9.88 -12.31 -10.98
C ASP A 53 10.34 -12.38 -9.52
N TYR A 54 10.59 -11.23 -8.87
CA TYR A 54 10.79 -11.18 -7.42
C TYR A 54 9.48 -11.34 -6.64
N VAL A 55 8.33 -11.24 -7.30
CA VAL A 55 7.01 -11.32 -6.65
C VAL A 55 6.48 -12.75 -6.75
N PRO A 56 6.04 -13.38 -5.64
CA PRO A 56 5.39 -14.69 -5.69
C PRO A 56 4.09 -14.61 -6.51
N LEU A 57 3.87 -15.59 -7.37
CA LEU A 57 2.56 -15.76 -8.00
C LEU A 57 1.52 -16.21 -6.98
N TYR A 58 0.31 -15.71 -7.21
CA TYR A 58 -0.89 -15.92 -6.41
C TYR A 58 -0.76 -15.40 -4.97
N ALA A 59 -0.02 -14.30 -4.80
CA ALA A 59 0.20 -13.66 -3.51
C ALA A 59 -1.11 -13.19 -2.87
N VAL A 60 -1.29 -13.48 -1.58
CA VAL A 60 -2.35 -12.91 -0.75
C VAL A 60 -1.79 -11.71 0.00
N VAL A 61 -2.25 -10.52 -0.38
CA VAL A 61 -1.85 -9.25 0.21
C VAL A 61 -2.87 -8.83 1.27
N ALA A 62 -2.39 -8.73 2.50
CA ALA A 62 -3.20 -8.40 3.66
C ALA A 62 -3.44 -6.87 3.67
N HIS A 63 -4.58 -6.45 3.11
CA HIS A 63 -4.93 -5.03 2.92
C HIS A 63 -5.03 -4.34 4.28
N ARG A 64 -4.11 -3.40 4.53
CA ARG A 64 -3.89 -2.73 5.82
C ARG A 64 -3.71 -3.67 7.01
N GLY A 65 -3.14 -4.85 6.76
CA GLY A 65 -3.07 -5.97 7.70
C GLY A 65 -4.27 -6.91 7.56
N SER A 66 -5.47 -6.53 8.01
CA SER A 66 -6.74 -7.19 7.65
C SER A 66 -7.88 -6.41 8.29
N THR A 67 -8.53 -5.55 7.52
CA THR A 67 -9.48 -4.57 8.09
C THR A 67 -10.76 -5.19 8.65
N PHE A 68 -11.05 -6.48 8.41
CA PHE A 68 -12.19 -7.15 9.02
C PHE A 68 -11.96 -7.55 10.48
N TRP A 69 -10.75 -7.96 10.86
CA TRP A 69 -10.49 -8.59 12.17
C TRP A 69 -9.89 -7.66 13.22
N THR A 70 -9.30 -6.55 12.77
CA THR A 70 -8.44 -5.69 13.58
C THR A 70 -8.47 -4.25 13.10
N PRO A 71 -8.21 -3.27 13.97
CA PRO A 71 -8.02 -1.87 13.57
C PRO A 71 -6.89 -1.77 12.54
N GLU A 72 -7.19 -1.20 11.37
CA GLU A 72 -6.31 -1.13 10.21
C GLU A 72 -4.95 -0.47 10.53
N GLU A 73 -3.87 -0.96 9.91
CA GLU A 73 -2.51 -0.37 9.99
C GLU A 73 -1.89 -0.26 11.40
N THR A 74 -2.40 -1.06 12.34
CA THR A 74 -1.90 -1.14 13.72
C THR A 74 -0.99 -2.36 13.94
N GLU A 75 -0.34 -2.40 15.12
CA GLU A 75 0.36 -3.60 15.60
C GLU A 75 -0.51 -4.86 15.49
N SER A 76 -1.77 -4.77 15.91
CA SER A 76 -2.69 -5.92 15.93
C SER A 76 -2.95 -6.46 14.52
N ALA A 77 -3.17 -5.58 13.54
CA ALA A 77 -3.50 -5.98 12.19
C ALA A 77 -2.36 -6.72 11.49
N TRP A 78 -1.14 -6.19 11.60
CA TRP A 78 0.00 -6.78 10.91
C TRP A 78 0.56 -8.01 11.63
N ARG A 79 0.56 -8.04 12.97
CA ARG A 79 0.90 -9.26 13.70
C ARG A 79 -0.10 -10.36 13.36
N TRP A 80 -1.39 -10.07 13.38
CA TRP A 80 -2.41 -11.05 13.02
C TRP A 80 -2.22 -11.58 11.60
N ALA A 81 -2.09 -10.69 10.60
CA ALA A 81 -1.93 -11.08 9.20
C ALA A 81 -0.68 -11.93 8.94
N ARG A 82 0.45 -11.61 9.59
CA ARG A 82 1.66 -12.43 9.57
C ARG A 82 1.37 -13.83 10.10
N GLU A 83 0.68 -13.94 11.22
CA GLU A 83 0.36 -15.23 11.83
C GLU A 83 -0.64 -16.06 11.02
N MET A 84 -1.54 -15.42 10.27
CA MET A 84 -2.39 -16.12 9.30
C MET A 84 -1.60 -16.72 8.14
N GLY A 85 -0.45 -16.14 7.81
CA GLY A 85 0.40 -16.57 6.69
C GLY A 85 0.10 -15.83 5.39
N ALA A 86 -0.29 -14.56 5.47
CA ALA A 86 -0.32 -13.66 4.31
C ALA A 86 1.09 -13.48 3.72
N ASP A 87 1.17 -13.22 2.42
CA ASP A 87 2.45 -13.11 1.72
C ASP A 87 3.04 -11.70 1.83
N TYR A 88 2.16 -10.70 1.95
CA TYR A 88 2.49 -9.29 2.12
C TYR A 88 1.61 -8.62 3.16
N LEU A 89 2.19 -7.66 3.88
CA LEU A 89 1.50 -6.72 4.75
C LEU A 89 1.40 -5.38 4.03
N GLU A 90 0.18 -4.89 3.81
CA GLU A 90 -0.03 -3.63 3.08
C GLU A 90 -0.14 -2.42 4.04
N SER A 91 0.25 -1.24 3.56
CA SER A 91 0.07 0.04 4.24
C SER A 91 0.02 1.23 3.29
N ASP A 92 -0.65 2.27 3.72
CA ASP A 92 -0.83 3.56 3.10
C ASP A 92 0.08 4.63 3.72
N LEU A 93 0.92 5.32 2.96
CA LEU A 93 1.94 6.19 3.55
C LEU A 93 1.56 7.67 3.58
N GLN A 94 1.70 8.27 4.76
CA GLN A 94 1.66 9.72 5.00
C GLN A 94 2.92 10.16 5.79
N CYS A 95 3.18 11.46 5.84
CA CYS A 95 4.37 12.02 6.50
C CYS A 95 4.03 13.00 7.63
N THR A 96 4.69 12.84 8.78
CA THR A 96 4.56 13.76 9.92
C THR A 96 5.31 15.07 9.70
N LYS A 97 5.09 16.05 10.58
CA LYS A 97 5.82 17.32 10.60
C LYS A 97 7.33 17.12 10.68
N ASP A 98 7.78 16.16 11.48
CA ASP A 98 9.18 15.77 11.68
C ASP A 98 9.67 14.68 10.73
N GLY A 99 8.97 14.44 9.62
CA GLY A 99 9.52 13.63 8.54
C GLY A 99 9.46 12.12 8.75
N VAL A 100 8.77 11.64 9.79
CA VAL A 100 8.49 10.21 10.01
C VAL A 100 7.43 9.75 9.01
N ILE A 101 7.69 8.61 8.38
CA ILE A 101 6.75 7.97 7.47
C ILE A 101 5.83 7.08 8.29
N LEU A 102 4.55 7.41 8.32
CA LEU A 102 3.53 6.66 9.04
C LEU A 102 2.54 5.99 8.08
N ALA A 103 1.88 4.96 8.60
CA ALA A 103 0.79 4.28 7.96
C ALA A 103 -0.55 4.97 8.32
N ASN A 104 -1.22 5.53 7.30
CA ASN A 104 -2.55 6.10 7.39
C ASN A 104 -3.19 6.19 5.99
N HIS A 105 -4.30 5.48 5.80
CA HIS A 105 -5.05 5.49 4.54
C HIS A 105 -5.60 6.86 4.12
N ASP A 106 -6.19 7.59 5.07
CA ASP A 106 -6.95 8.80 4.77
C ASP A 106 -6.04 10.03 4.60
N GLU A 107 -6.61 11.15 4.13
CA GLU A 107 -5.91 12.45 4.09
C GLU A 107 -5.66 13.04 5.50
N ASN A 108 -6.46 12.62 6.48
CA ASN A 108 -6.44 13.11 7.86
C ASN A 108 -6.60 11.93 8.85
N LEU A 109 -6.44 12.20 10.15
CA LEU A 109 -6.39 11.18 11.19
C LEU A 109 -7.73 10.95 11.92
N LYS A 110 -8.84 11.55 11.46
CA LYS A 110 -10.10 11.58 12.23
C LYS A 110 -10.82 10.24 12.29
N ARG A 111 -10.85 9.48 11.19
CA ARG A 111 -11.64 8.25 11.10
C ARG A 111 -11.08 7.13 11.97
N THR A 112 -9.76 7.01 12.01
CA THR A 112 -9.04 5.86 12.56
C THR A 112 -8.35 6.16 13.89
N THR A 113 -8.59 7.34 14.48
CA THR A 113 -8.02 7.72 15.77
C THR A 113 -8.94 8.64 16.57
N ASN A 114 -8.63 8.86 17.85
CA ASN A 114 -9.31 9.82 18.71
C ASN A 114 -8.73 11.25 18.64
N ILE A 115 -8.16 11.67 17.50
CA ILE A 115 -7.45 12.94 17.40
C ILE A 115 -8.28 14.17 17.79
N GLU A 116 -9.59 14.15 17.51
CA GLU A 116 -10.51 15.25 17.84
C GLU A 116 -10.78 15.37 19.35
N ASP A 117 -10.55 14.31 20.12
CA ASP A 117 -10.63 14.32 21.58
C ASP A 117 -9.32 14.76 22.24
N VAL A 118 -8.18 14.50 21.58
CA VAL A 118 -6.84 14.77 22.12
C VAL A 118 -6.35 16.18 21.76
N TYR A 119 -6.67 16.66 20.55
CA TYR A 119 -6.21 17.95 20.05
C TYR A 119 -7.38 18.78 19.50
N SER A 120 -7.32 20.08 19.73
CA SER A 120 -8.26 21.03 19.14
C SER A 120 -7.87 21.38 17.69
N GLU A 121 -8.65 22.27 17.07
CA GLU A 121 -8.35 22.82 15.74
C GLU A 121 -7.14 23.79 15.70
N THR A 122 -6.45 23.97 16.83
CA THR A 122 -5.27 24.84 16.96
C THR A 122 -4.01 24.03 17.20
N VAL A 123 -2.84 24.65 17.01
CA VAL A 123 -1.54 24.03 17.35
C VAL A 123 -1.59 23.50 18.79
N PRO A 124 -1.14 22.25 19.06
CA PRO A 124 -1.12 21.69 20.40
C PRO A 124 -0.43 22.61 21.40
N ALA A 125 -1.13 22.98 22.48
CA ALA A 125 -0.58 23.85 23.52
C ALA A 125 0.68 23.23 24.18
N SER A 126 0.79 21.90 24.18
CA SER A 126 1.97 21.16 24.67
C SER A 126 3.22 21.35 23.82
N ARG A 127 3.14 21.97 22.63
CA ARG A 127 4.26 22.00 21.69
C ARG A 127 5.43 22.87 22.16
N ILE A 128 5.16 23.93 22.93
CA ILE A 128 6.21 24.74 23.56
C ILE A 128 6.99 23.88 24.56
N ALA A 129 6.28 23.17 25.45
CA ALA A 129 6.89 22.26 26.41
C ALA A 129 7.71 21.15 25.72
N PHE A 130 7.21 20.61 24.60
CA PHE A 130 7.95 19.63 23.81
C PHE A 130 9.29 20.17 23.29
N TYR A 131 9.35 21.41 22.81
CA TYR A 131 10.62 22.05 22.44
C TYR A 131 11.53 22.26 23.66
N GLU A 132 10.99 22.72 24.79
CA GLU A 132 11.77 22.92 26.02
C GLU A 132 12.36 21.60 26.56
N GLU A 133 11.61 20.50 26.48
CA GLU A 133 12.06 19.15 26.84
C GLU A 133 13.20 18.64 25.93
N LEU A 134 13.27 19.12 24.69
CA LEU A 134 14.39 18.88 23.77
C LEU A 134 15.60 19.79 24.03
N GLY A 135 15.50 20.71 25.00
CA GLY A 135 16.59 21.58 25.45
C GLY A 135 16.62 22.96 24.78
N PHE A 136 15.56 23.37 24.06
CA PHE A 136 15.46 24.72 23.50
C PHE A 136 14.98 25.72 24.55
N THR A 137 15.32 27.00 24.37
CA THR A 137 14.86 28.06 25.29
C THR A 137 13.38 28.36 25.04
N HIS A 138 12.70 28.88 26.06
CA HIS A 138 11.29 29.28 25.94
C HIS A 138 11.05 30.29 24.81
N GLU A 139 11.95 31.26 24.65
CA GLU A 139 11.85 32.30 23.62
C GLU A 139 11.91 31.69 22.20
N ASP A 140 12.86 30.78 21.97
CA ASP A 140 13.03 30.09 20.69
C ASP A 140 11.86 29.14 20.40
N ALA A 141 11.37 28.43 21.43
CA ALA A 141 10.17 27.60 21.36
C ALA A 141 8.93 28.41 21.00
N LEU A 142 8.74 29.58 21.60
CA LEU A 142 7.61 30.48 21.31
C LEU A 142 7.68 31.05 19.89
N GLU A 143 8.87 31.45 19.42
CA GLU A 143 9.04 31.93 18.04
C GLU A 143 8.70 30.82 17.04
N GLN A 144 9.17 29.59 17.26
CA GLN A 144 8.84 28.45 16.41
C GLN A 144 7.36 28.07 16.47
N TYR A 145 6.75 28.07 17.66
CA TYR A 145 5.31 27.84 17.83
C TYR A 145 4.49 28.82 16.97
N ASN A 146 4.86 30.10 16.96
CA ASN A 146 4.17 31.11 16.14
C ASN A 146 4.33 30.85 14.63
N ARG A 147 5.46 30.27 14.17
CA ARG A 147 5.60 29.79 12.78
C ARG A 147 4.69 28.60 12.51
N ASP A 148 4.58 27.67 13.45
CA ASP A 148 3.72 26.51 13.33
C ASP A 148 2.26 26.91 13.17
N VAL A 149 1.79 27.91 13.92
CA VAL A 149 0.42 28.46 13.80
C VAL A 149 0.10 28.90 12.37
N ALA A 150 1.06 29.52 11.67
CA ALA A 150 0.84 30.02 10.31
C ALA A 150 0.68 28.91 9.24
N SER A 151 1.11 27.68 9.53
CA SER A 151 1.08 26.55 8.60
C SER A 151 0.22 25.38 9.08
N PHE A 152 -0.39 25.50 10.26
CA PHE A 152 -1.12 24.44 10.90
C PHE A 152 -2.40 24.08 10.14
N ARG A 153 -2.58 22.78 9.90
CA ARG A 153 -3.81 22.21 9.37
C ARG A 153 -4.29 21.15 10.37
N PRO A 154 -5.41 21.37 11.05
CA PRO A 154 -5.84 20.46 12.11
C PRO A 154 -6.09 19.07 11.54
N TYR A 155 -5.65 18.06 12.29
CA TYR A 155 -5.87 16.64 12.03
C TYR A 155 -5.12 16.01 10.84
N TYR A 156 -4.30 16.78 10.11
CA TYR A 156 -3.41 16.26 9.07
C TYR A 156 -2.05 15.87 9.66
N ALA A 157 -1.53 14.69 9.32
CA ALA A 157 -0.26 14.15 9.86
C ALA A 157 0.90 15.17 9.79
N MET A 158 1.04 15.89 8.69
CA MET A 158 2.08 16.90 8.47
C MET A 158 2.10 18.06 9.49
N SER A 159 1.04 18.23 10.28
CA SER A 159 0.91 19.29 11.28
C SER A 159 1.37 18.88 12.68
N TYR A 160 1.67 17.59 12.88
CA TYR A 160 2.02 17.01 14.18
C TYR A 160 3.37 16.32 14.11
N TYR A 161 4.14 16.42 15.18
CA TYR A 161 5.31 15.59 15.41
C TYR A 161 4.86 14.15 15.66
N TYR A 162 5.64 13.15 15.26
CA TYR A 162 5.27 11.76 15.54
C TYR A 162 5.10 11.51 17.04
N HIS A 163 5.92 12.16 17.89
CA HIS A 163 5.77 12.15 19.35
C HIS A 163 4.37 12.60 19.83
N GLU A 164 3.75 13.58 19.18
CA GLU A 164 2.40 14.03 19.51
C GLU A 164 1.35 13.00 19.06
N LEU A 165 1.59 12.36 17.92
CA LEU A 165 0.71 11.32 17.37
C LEU A 165 0.76 10.01 18.17
N LEU A 166 1.85 9.73 18.88
CA LEU A 166 1.93 8.59 19.81
C LEU A 166 1.00 8.70 21.03
N LYS A 167 0.32 9.84 21.23
CA LYS A 167 -0.71 10.01 22.28
C LYS A 167 -2.10 9.59 21.81
N LEU A 168 -2.27 9.30 20.53
CA LEU A 168 -3.55 8.96 19.93
C LEU A 168 -3.85 7.47 20.08
N ASP A 169 -5.11 7.17 20.33
CA ASP A 169 -5.64 5.82 20.29
C ASP A 169 -6.11 5.49 18.86
N ALA A 170 -5.45 4.55 18.21
CA ALA A 170 -5.78 4.04 16.88
C ALA A 170 -6.58 2.72 16.91
N GLY A 171 -7.11 2.32 18.08
CA GLY A 171 -7.77 1.04 18.29
C GLY A 171 -9.26 1.15 18.64
N SER A 172 -9.66 2.13 19.46
CA SER A 172 -11.05 2.20 19.96
C SER A 172 -12.10 2.38 18.87
N TRP A 173 -11.83 3.16 17.83
CA TRP A 173 -12.76 3.40 16.71
C TRP A 173 -13.24 2.08 16.06
N PHE A 174 -12.38 1.06 16.03
CA PHE A 174 -12.72 -0.24 15.46
C PHE A 174 -13.79 -0.95 16.29
N ASN A 175 -13.72 -0.85 17.62
CA ASN A 175 -14.72 -1.43 18.52
C ASN A 175 -16.09 -0.78 18.35
N GLU A 176 -16.14 0.48 17.92
CA GLU A 176 -17.38 1.22 17.71
C GLU A 176 -18.03 0.92 16.36
N THR A 177 -17.21 0.60 15.34
CA THR A 177 -17.65 0.41 13.96
C THR A 177 -17.79 -1.07 13.57
N SER A 178 -17.07 -1.97 14.24
CA SER A 178 -17.03 -3.42 13.96
C SER A 178 -17.44 -4.23 15.18
N LEU A 179 -18.70 -4.07 15.62
CA LEU A 179 -19.23 -4.60 16.89
C LEU A 179 -19.03 -6.12 17.09
N GLU A 180 -19.09 -6.91 16.02
CA GLU A 180 -18.92 -8.37 16.10
C GLU A 180 -17.48 -8.79 16.40
N GLU A 181 -16.51 -8.04 15.87
CA GLU A 181 -15.08 -8.29 16.02
C GLU A 181 -14.42 -7.41 17.09
N ALA A 182 -15.22 -6.55 17.73
CA ALA A 182 -14.78 -5.68 18.81
C ALA A 182 -14.11 -6.47 19.93
N ARG A 183 -12.98 -5.93 20.40
CA ARG A 183 -12.17 -6.50 21.48
C ARG A 183 -11.74 -5.41 22.44
N SER A 184 -12.03 -5.59 23.73
CA SER A 184 -11.67 -4.61 24.75
C SER A 184 -10.16 -4.36 24.82
N SER A 185 -9.34 -5.33 24.39
CA SER A 185 -7.89 -5.17 24.28
C SER A 185 -7.44 -4.13 23.24
N PHE A 186 -8.20 -3.88 22.17
CA PHE A 186 -7.80 -2.89 21.17
C PHE A 186 -7.74 -1.48 21.76
N ALA A 187 -8.65 -1.15 22.68
CA ALA A 187 -8.60 0.07 23.47
C ALA A 187 -7.54 -0.02 24.58
N LYS A 188 -7.52 -1.12 25.37
CA LYS A 188 -6.69 -1.24 26.58
C LYS A 188 -5.19 -1.38 26.32
N GLN A 189 -4.79 -1.93 25.17
CA GLN A 189 -3.38 -2.19 24.84
C GLN A 189 -2.74 -1.10 23.98
N HIS A 190 -3.37 0.07 23.90
CA HIS A 190 -2.91 1.24 23.15
C HIS A 190 -2.39 0.87 21.75
N GLN A 191 -3.32 0.79 20.79
CA GLN A 191 -2.93 0.72 19.39
C GLN A 191 -2.42 2.10 18.95
N TYR A 192 -1.18 2.16 18.46
CA TYR A 192 -0.58 3.39 17.96
C TYR A 192 -0.79 3.52 16.46
N ILE A 193 -0.76 4.77 15.97
CA ILE A 193 -0.47 5.01 14.55
C ILE A 193 0.95 4.51 14.26
N SER A 194 1.05 3.53 13.36
CA SER A 194 2.32 2.86 13.11
C SER A 194 3.22 3.64 12.17
N ALA A 195 4.54 3.59 12.39
CA ALA A 195 5.55 4.01 11.43
C ALA A 195 5.88 2.90 10.40
N LEU A 196 6.52 3.25 9.28
CA LEU A 196 7.03 2.27 8.32
C LEU A 196 8.03 1.29 8.97
N GLU A 197 8.86 1.78 9.90
CA GLU A 197 9.76 0.96 10.69
C GLU A 197 9.00 -0.12 11.50
N ASP A 198 7.79 0.19 11.96
CA ASP A 198 6.96 -0.73 12.74
C ASP A 198 6.49 -1.89 11.87
N GLN A 199 5.96 -1.56 10.68
CA GLN A 199 5.50 -2.55 9.70
C GLN A 199 6.64 -3.54 9.37
N ILE A 200 7.84 -3.02 9.11
CA ILE A 200 9.03 -3.84 8.86
C ILE A 200 9.38 -4.71 10.07
N ALA A 201 9.29 -4.17 11.29
CA ALA A 201 9.54 -4.92 12.51
C ALA A 201 8.54 -6.07 12.69
N TYR A 202 7.24 -5.81 12.48
CA TYR A 202 6.21 -6.84 12.57
C TYR A 202 6.42 -7.94 11.52
N ALA A 203 6.75 -7.57 10.28
CA ALA A 203 7.10 -8.52 9.21
C ALA A 203 8.30 -9.41 9.58
N LYS A 204 9.26 -8.89 10.35
CA LYS A 204 10.43 -9.63 10.87
C LYS A 204 10.11 -10.58 12.04
N GLY A 205 8.88 -10.60 12.55
CA GLY A 205 8.53 -11.40 13.73
C GLY A 205 8.72 -10.65 15.07
N MET A 206 8.81 -9.32 15.03
CA MET A 206 8.96 -8.49 16.24
C MET A 206 7.61 -7.95 16.69
N ARG A 207 7.59 -7.37 17.90
CA ARG A 207 6.51 -6.55 18.43
C ARG A 207 7.07 -5.29 19.11
N LEU A 208 6.19 -4.35 19.46
CA LEU A 208 6.60 -3.15 20.17
C LEU A 208 7.17 -3.50 21.55
N LYS A 209 8.29 -2.86 21.90
CA LYS A 209 8.79 -2.88 23.27
C LYS A 209 7.99 -1.89 24.10
N ARG A 210 7.43 -2.36 25.21
CA ARG A 210 6.54 -1.58 26.08
C ARG A 210 7.12 -1.47 27.49
N ASP A 211 6.80 -0.38 28.18
CA ASP A 211 7.18 -0.16 29.57
C ASP A 211 6.23 -0.90 30.54
N ASN A 212 6.40 -0.68 31.85
CA ASN A 212 5.57 -1.31 32.87
C ASN A 212 4.11 -0.81 32.91
N LYS A 213 3.79 0.27 32.20
CA LYS A 213 2.43 0.78 32.02
C LYS A 213 1.78 0.28 30.74
N GLY A 214 2.52 -0.48 29.92
CA GLY A 214 2.06 -0.96 28.62
C GLY A 214 2.27 0.06 27.49
N GLU A 215 2.97 1.16 27.74
CA GLU A 215 3.22 2.20 26.76
C GLU A 215 4.47 1.90 25.93
N ARG A 216 4.45 2.24 24.64
CA ARG A 216 5.58 2.07 23.74
C ARG A 216 6.79 2.87 24.22
N ILE A 217 7.95 2.23 24.18
CA ILE A 217 9.24 2.89 24.43
C ILE A 217 9.78 3.44 23.11
N LEU A 218 9.57 4.73 22.86
CA LEU A 218 10.13 5.43 21.69
C LEU A 218 10.43 6.89 22.04
N LYS A 219 11.71 7.20 22.32
CA LYS A 219 12.11 8.53 22.79
C LYS A 219 12.53 9.44 21.61
N PRO A 220 12.01 10.69 21.53
CA PRO A 220 12.48 11.68 20.57
C PRO A 220 13.82 12.30 21.02
N THR A 221 14.70 12.56 20.05
CA THR A 221 15.92 13.35 20.25
C THR A 221 16.19 14.28 19.08
N VAL A 222 16.97 15.35 19.30
CA VAL A 222 17.42 16.24 18.21
C VAL A 222 18.48 15.52 17.37
N LYS A 223 18.26 15.45 16.05
CA LYS A 223 19.22 14.87 15.10
C LYS A 223 20.59 15.50 15.26
N ALA A 224 21.62 14.67 15.12
CA ALA A 224 23.01 15.10 15.27
C ALA A 224 23.38 16.36 14.46
N GLU A 225 22.85 16.51 13.24
CA GLU A 225 23.14 17.65 12.35
C GLU A 225 22.54 18.99 12.79
N TYR A 226 21.69 18.98 13.82
CA TYR A 226 20.98 20.14 14.37
C TYR A 226 21.34 20.42 15.84
N LYS A 227 22.16 19.57 16.47
CA LYS A 227 22.57 19.76 17.87
C LYS A 227 23.30 21.10 18.05
N GLY A 228 22.89 21.85 19.08
CA GLY A 228 23.45 23.16 19.42
C GLY A 228 22.94 24.32 18.56
N MET A 229 22.05 24.08 17.59
CA MET A 229 21.36 25.14 16.85
C MET A 229 20.12 25.60 17.59
N THR A 230 19.69 26.85 17.38
CA THR A 230 18.34 27.30 17.75
C THR A 230 17.30 26.77 16.77
N LEU A 231 16.03 26.67 17.17
CA LEU A 231 14.91 26.29 16.30
C LEU A 231 14.82 27.21 15.09
N LYS A 232 15.10 28.50 15.25
CA LYS A 232 15.21 29.43 14.10
C LYS A 232 16.29 29.00 13.11
N GLN A 233 17.50 28.68 13.57
CA GLN A 233 18.59 28.21 12.71
C GLN A 233 18.23 26.87 12.03
N ILE A 234 17.60 25.96 12.77
CA ILE A 234 17.13 24.69 12.22
C ILE A 234 16.08 24.93 11.14
N TYR A 235 15.10 25.80 11.39
CA TYR A 235 14.05 26.17 10.43
C TYR A 235 14.66 26.75 9.15
N GLU A 236 15.60 27.69 9.27
CA GLU A 236 16.29 28.28 8.13
C GLU A 236 17.09 27.23 7.34
N LYS A 237 17.77 26.32 8.04
CA LYS A 237 18.54 25.23 7.42
C LYS A 237 17.63 24.20 6.72
N ILE A 238 16.47 23.87 7.27
CA ILE A 238 15.49 22.97 6.64
C ILE A 238 14.85 23.64 5.44
N LYS A 239 14.41 24.89 5.57
CA LYS A 239 13.82 25.67 4.47
C LYS A 239 14.77 25.79 3.29
N ALA A 240 16.08 25.92 3.54
CA ALA A 240 17.10 25.98 2.49
C ALA A 240 17.24 24.67 1.68
N LYS A 241 16.74 23.52 2.17
CA LYS A 241 16.78 22.24 1.44
C LYS A 241 15.83 22.23 0.22
N GLY A 242 14.88 23.15 0.10
CA GLY A 242 13.99 23.33 -1.07
C GLY A 242 12.94 22.22 -1.28
N GLU A 243 13.24 20.98 -0.89
CA GLU A 243 12.34 19.82 -0.89
C GLU A 243 11.30 19.86 0.25
N TYR A 244 11.48 20.81 1.17
CA TYR A 244 10.70 20.99 2.37
C TYR A 244 9.90 22.28 2.25
N ASN A 245 8.58 22.15 2.15
CA ASN A 245 7.71 23.31 2.32
C ASN A 245 7.82 23.83 3.76
N ALA A 246 7.49 25.10 3.99
CA ALA A 246 7.60 25.76 5.31
C ALA A 246 6.81 25.12 6.47
N LYS A 247 6.04 24.05 6.19
CA LYS A 247 5.25 23.28 7.16
C LYS A 247 6.05 22.18 7.88
N TYR A 248 7.10 21.63 7.25
CA TYR A 248 7.88 20.52 7.82
C TYR A 248 9.05 21.00 8.67
N MET A 249 9.31 20.27 9.76
CA MET A 249 10.31 20.57 10.77
C MET A 249 11.04 19.27 11.17
N ASP A 250 11.71 18.68 10.18
CA ASP A 250 12.37 17.37 10.20
C ASP A 250 13.72 17.34 10.95
N PHE A 251 13.70 17.73 12.22
CA PHE A 251 14.89 17.80 13.08
C PHE A 251 14.89 16.81 14.24
N VAL A 252 13.77 16.11 14.47
CA VAL A 252 13.61 15.10 15.52
C VAL A 252 13.88 13.72 14.93
N GLU A 253 14.54 12.84 15.68
CA GLU A 253 14.70 11.42 15.38
C GLU A 253 14.29 10.55 16.56
N TYR A 254 13.98 9.29 16.25
CA TYR A 254 13.48 8.30 17.19
C TYR A 254 14.34 7.04 17.15
N ASP A 255 14.58 6.43 18.31
CA ASP A 255 15.39 5.21 18.42
C ASP A 255 14.60 3.95 18.05
N PHE A 256 14.26 3.82 16.76
CA PHE A 256 13.60 2.63 16.23
C PHE A 256 14.44 1.35 16.37
N ALA A 257 15.77 1.47 16.49
CA ALA A 257 16.64 0.30 16.65
C ALA A 257 16.38 -0.43 17.98
N ASN A 258 15.99 0.30 19.03
CA ASN A 258 15.69 -0.27 20.35
C ASN A 258 14.18 -0.29 20.70
N ALA A 259 13.32 0.04 19.74
CA ALA A 259 11.86 0.16 19.94
C ALA A 259 11.10 -1.17 19.90
N TYR A 260 11.78 -2.28 19.61
CA TYR A 260 11.14 -3.58 19.37
C TYR A 260 11.79 -4.70 20.18
N GLU A 261 11.01 -5.74 20.40
CA GLU A 261 11.47 -7.01 20.97
C GLU A 261 10.91 -8.19 20.16
N GLN A 262 11.52 -9.38 20.32
CA GLN A 262 11.02 -10.59 19.66
C GLN A 262 9.59 -10.85 20.12
N ASP A 263 8.69 -11.12 19.17
CA ASP A 263 7.34 -11.53 19.52
C ASP A 263 7.37 -12.97 20.03
N PRO A 264 7.04 -13.24 21.31
CA PRO A 264 7.04 -14.59 21.85
C PRO A 264 6.00 -15.51 21.17
N GLN A 265 5.05 -14.93 20.43
CA GLN A 265 4.01 -15.63 19.69
C GLN A 265 4.33 -15.82 18.20
N ASP A 266 5.53 -15.43 17.74
CA ASP A 266 5.94 -15.50 16.34
C ASP A 266 6.01 -16.95 15.81
N THR A 267 5.19 -17.27 14.80
CA THR A 267 5.17 -18.59 14.14
C THR A 267 6.12 -18.71 12.95
N LYS A 268 7.04 -17.75 12.76
CA LYS A 268 8.11 -17.75 11.75
C LYS A 268 7.66 -17.47 10.31
N ASN A 269 6.43 -17.00 10.10
CA ASN A 269 6.07 -16.38 8.82
C ASN A 269 6.82 -15.04 8.66
N ARG A 270 7.39 -14.82 7.48
CA ARG A 270 8.14 -13.62 7.09
C ARG A 270 7.53 -13.03 5.82
N PRO A 271 6.37 -12.35 5.91
CA PRO A 271 5.79 -11.65 4.76
C PRO A 271 6.70 -10.52 4.27
N GLY A 272 6.51 -10.12 3.02
CA GLY A 272 7.00 -8.83 2.53
C GLY A 272 6.11 -7.67 3.00
N ILE A 273 6.46 -6.45 2.62
CA ILE A 273 5.61 -5.27 2.78
C ILE A 273 5.19 -4.72 1.41
N TYR A 274 4.01 -4.14 1.36
CA TYR A 274 3.41 -3.55 0.16
C TYR A 274 2.94 -2.14 0.52
N ILE A 275 3.67 -1.13 0.08
CA ILE A 275 3.52 0.23 0.61
C ILE A 275 3.00 1.20 -0.46
N GLU A 276 1.94 1.93 -0.14
CA GLU A 276 1.29 2.89 -1.03
C GLU A 276 1.80 4.31 -0.82
N PHE A 277 2.29 4.96 -1.88
CA PHE A 277 2.40 6.41 -1.91
C PHE A 277 1.05 7.02 -2.26
N LYS A 278 0.57 7.92 -1.41
CA LYS A 278 -0.58 8.77 -1.68
C LYS A 278 -0.26 9.83 -2.73
N GLU A 279 -1.27 10.63 -3.07
CA GLU A 279 -1.11 11.69 -4.04
C GLU A 279 0.05 12.63 -3.70
N SER A 280 0.85 12.95 -4.70
CA SER A 280 2.17 13.52 -4.49
C SER A 280 2.15 14.91 -3.84
N TRP A 281 1.03 15.64 -3.96
CA TRP A 281 0.79 16.96 -3.37
C TRP A 281 0.41 16.92 -1.88
N GLU A 282 -0.01 15.76 -1.37
CA GLU A 282 -0.32 15.59 0.05
C GLU A 282 0.96 15.50 0.90
N ASN A 283 2.05 14.99 0.32
CA ASN A 283 3.27 14.65 1.06
C ASN A 283 4.46 15.55 0.66
N PRO A 284 5.59 15.52 1.39
CA PRO A 284 6.80 16.24 0.97
C PRO A 284 7.28 15.80 -0.42
N ALA A 285 7.91 16.70 -1.16
CA ALA A 285 8.42 16.38 -2.51
C ALA A 285 9.50 15.28 -2.52
N ASN A 286 10.10 14.98 -1.36
CA ASN A 286 11.10 13.93 -1.18
C ASN A 286 10.57 12.65 -0.48
N MET A 287 9.25 12.44 -0.45
CA MET A 287 8.60 11.28 0.18
C MET A 287 9.22 9.93 -0.22
N GLU A 288 9.41 9.68 -1.52
CA GLU A 288 9.98 8.42 -2.02
C GLU A 288 11.43 8.26 -1.60
N LYS A 289 12.17 9.37 -1.51
CA LYS A 289 13.55 9.35 -1.03
C LYS A 289 13.62 9.06 0.47
N ARG A 290 12.64 9.52 1.27
CA ARG A 290 12.52 9.16 2.69
C ARG A 290 12.28 7.68 2.85
N VAL A 291 11.30 7.12 2.12
CA VAL A 291 11.02 5.68 2.12
C VAL A 291 12.26 4.89 1.70
N TYR A 292 12.97 5.29 0.64
CA TYR A 292 14.24 4.68 0.26
C TYR A 292 15.24 4.63 1.43
N ASN A 293 15.38 5.74 2.15
CA ASN A 293 16.32 5.85 3.26
C ASN A 293 15.90 4.97 4.44
N VAL A 294 14.61 4.94 4.81
CA VAL A 294 14.08 4.04 5.85
C VAL A 294 14.33 2.59 5.48
N LEU A 295 13.98 2.18 4.25
CA LEU A 295 14.23 0.82 3.76
C LEU A 295 15.72 0.48 3.79
N ASP A 296 16.61 1.40 3.41
CA ASP A 296 18.05 1.16 3.45
C ASP A 296 18.56 1.00 4.89
N GLN A 297 18.17 1.90 5.79
CA GLN A 297 18.51 1.83 7.22
C GLN A 297 18.04 0.51 7.84
N GLN A 298 16.82 0.06 7.52
CA GLN A 298 16.22 -1.16 8.04
C GLN A 298 16.73 -2.46 7.38
N GLY A 299 17.57 -2.34 6.35
CA GLY A 299 18.14 -3.48 5.62
C GLY A 299 17.20 -4.11 4.58
N TRP A 300 16.17 -3.38 4.16
CA TRP A 300 15.08 -3.85 3.31
C TRP A 300 15.12 -3.29 1.89
N ASN A 301 16.04 -2.36 1.60
CA ASN A 301 16.27 -1.86 0.26
C ASN A 301 17.16 -2.81 -0.55
N ILE A 302 16.56 -3.56 -1.48
CA ILE A 302 17.26 -4.56 -2.29
C ILE A 302 18.27 -3.96 -3.29
N ILE A 303 18.23 -2.64 -3.53
CA ILE A 303 19.20 -1.95 -4.38
C ILE A 303 20.58 -1.92 -3.71
N THR A 304 20.61 -1.70 -2.40
CA THR A 304 21.83 -1.62 -1.60
C THR A 304 22.12 -2.93 -0.87
N LYS A 305 21.08 -3.68 -0.53
CA LYS A 305 21.14 -4.91 0.29
C LYS A 305 20.30 -6.01 -0.37
N PRO A 306 20.71 -6.54 -1.53
CA PRO A 306 19.98 -7.61 -2.20
C PRO A 306 19.93 -8.87 -1.33
N ALA A 307 18.82 -9.57 -1.39
CA ALA A 307 18.66 -10.87 -0.76
C ALA A 307 19.38 -11.96 -1.54
N THR A 308 19.89 -12.96 -0.82
CA THR A 308 20.45 -14.19 -1.40
C THR A 308 19.42 -15.31 -1.45
N GLU A 309 18.37 -15.25 -0.61
CA GLU A 309 17.32 -16.26 -0.61
C GLU A 309 16.28 -15.95 -1.70
N THR A 310 15.90 -16.98 -2.45
CA THR A 310 14.96 -16.86 -3.57
C THR A 310 13.65 -17.61 -3.33
N ALA A 311 13.62 -18.52 -2.35
CA ALA A 311 12.42 -19.27 -2.01
C ALA A 311 11.42 -18.38 -1.26
N PHE A 312 10.25 -18.15 -1.87
CA PHE A 312 9.16 -17.39 -1.25
C PHE A 312 8.51 -18.12 -0.07
N TYR A 313 8.66 -19.45 -0.01
CA TYR A 313 8.12 -20.30 1.03
C TYR A 313 9.15 -21.33 1.47
N LYS A 314 9.22 -21.60 2.78
CA LYS A 314 10.21 -22.49 3.37
C LYS A 314 9.67 -23.12 4.65
N ASN A 315 9.81 -24.43 4.79
CA ASN A 315 9.38 -25.17 5.99
C ASN A 315 7.90 -24.95 6.35
N GLY A 316 7.01 -24.87 5.34
CA GLY A 316 5.58 -24.62 5.56
C GLY A 316 5.26 -23.18 6.00
N LYS A 317 6.16 -22.22 5.78
CA LYS A 317 6.04 -20.82 6.20
C LYS A 317 6.27 -19.85 5.04
N VAL A 318 5.65 -18.68 5.13
CA VAL A 318 5.93 -17.54 4.26
C VAL A 318 7.36 -17.05 4.52
N ASN A 319 8.12 -16.78 3.46
CA ASN A 319 9.51 -16.36 3.52
C ASN A 319 9.83 -15.13 2.63
N VAL A 320 8.81 -14.48 2.06
CA VAL A 320 8.94 -13.36 1.11
C VAL A 320 9.84 -12.23 1.64
N GLY A 321 9.74 -11.88 2.93
CA GLY A 321 10.54 -10.84 3.58
C GLY A 321 12.07 -11.09 3.56
N ASN A 322 12.49 -12.34 3.30
CA ASN A 322 13.88 -12.72 3.15
C ASN A 322 14.36 -12.74 1.69
N THR A 323 13.47 -12.53 0.71
CA THR A 323 13.77 -12.55 -0.73
C THR A 323 13.89 -11.14 -1.32
N ASN A 324 14.24 -11.02 -2.61
CA ASN A 324 14.17 -9.72 -3.30
C ASN A 324 12.74 -9.20 -3.47
N GLY A 325 11.73 -10.04 -3.25
CA GLY A 325 10.32 -9.66 -3.25
C GLY A 325 9.84 -8.94 -2.01
N LYS A 326 10.71 -8.69 -1.02
CA LYS A 326 10.32 -8.20 0.32
C LYS A 326 9.65 -6.83 0.36
N VAL A 327 9.76 -6.01 -0.68
CA VAL A 327 9.12 -4.70 -0.78
C VAL A 327 8.45 -4.58 -2.14
N ILE A 328 7.19 -4.16 -2.14
CA ILE A 328 6.49 -3.67 -3.33
C ILE A 328 6.02 -2.24 -3.05
N LEU A 329 6.22 -1.34 -4.01
CA LEU A 329 5.72 0.03 -3.95
C LEU A 329 4.44 0.14 -4.78
N GLN A 330 3.42 0.85 -4.32
CA GLN A 330 2.24 1.17 -5.13
C GLN A 330 1.84 2.63 -5.08
N THR A 331 1.04 3.05 -6.05
CA THR A 331 0.35 4.34 -6.05
C THR A 331 -0.70 4.42 -7.16
N PHE A 332 -1.70 5.27 -6.98
CA PHE A 332 -2.57 5.78 -8.06
C PHE A 332 -1.95 6.97 -8.81
N SER A 333 -0.98 7.65 -8.17
CA SER A 333 -0.49 8.94 -8.61
C SER A 333 0.51 8.83 -9.75
N PHE A 334 0.26 9.54 -10.85
CA PHE A 334 1.20 9.63 -11.96
C PHE A 334 2.55 10.20 -11.52
N ASP A 335 2.52 11.24 -10.69
CA ASP A 335 3.74 11.88 -10.22
C ASP A 335 4.48 10.99 -9.21
N ALA A 336 3.78 10.38 -8.25
CA ALA A 336 4.45 9.52 -7.26
C ALA A 336 5.09 8.28 -7.90
N LEU A 337 4.47 7.64 -8.90
CA LEU A 337 5.10 6.49 -9.59
C LEU A 337 6.36 6.94 -10.32
N LYS A 338 6.32 8.10 -11.00
CA LYS A 338 7.49 8.67 -11.66
C LYS A 338 8.61 8.97 -10.66
N ARG A 339 8.30 9.63 -9.55
CA ARG A 339 9.29 9.93 -8.48
C ARG A 339 9.86 8.66 -7.87
N ALA A 340 9.02 7.66 -7.62
CA ALA A 340 9.44 6.36 -7.12
C ALA A 340 10.40 5.70 -8.13
N ASN A 341 10.09 5.73 -9.43
CA ASN A 341 11.01 5.22 -10.45
C ASN A 341 12.30 6.05 -10.52
N ASP A 342 12.25 7.37 -10.34
CA ASP A 342 13.44 8.21 -10.30
C ASP A 342 14.34 7.89 -9.10
N VAL A 343 13.78 7.40 -7.98
CA VAL A 343 14.53 6.98 -6.79
C VAL A 343 14.99 5.52 -6.85
N PHE A 344 14.09 4.60 -7.20
CA PHE A 344 14.31 3.14 -7.16
C PHE A 344 14.74 2.54 -8.50
N LYS A 345 14.64 3.30 -9.59
CA LYS A 345 15.12 2.94 -10.94
C LYS A 345 14.54 1.63 -11.49
N GLY A 346 13.29 1.32 -11.15
CA GLY A 346 12.61 0.07 -11.51
C GLY A 346 13.28 -1.19 -10.95
N LYS A 347 14.14 -1.08 -9.93
CA LYS A 347 14.86 -2.22 -9.33
C LYS A 347 14.12 -2.88 -8.17
N VAL A 348 13.04 -2.28 -7.71
CA VAL A 348 12.11 -2.80 -6.70
C VAL A 348 10.76 -3.01 -7.41
N PRO A 349 10.01 -4.07 -7.12
CA PRO A 349 8.66 -4.24 -7.66
C PRO A 349 7.80 -3.00 -7.40
N MET A 350 7.09 -2.58 -8.44
CA MET A 350 6.27 -1.36 -8.43
C MET A 350 4.92 -1.69 -9.07
N CYS A 351 3.85 -1.23 -8.45
CA CYS A 351 2.47 -1.46 -8.83
C CYS A 351 1.78 -0.14 -9.12
N TYR A 352 1.14 -0.07 -10.29
CA TYR A 352 0.31 1.07 -10.62
C TYR A 352 -1.16 0.70 -10.44
N LEU A 353 -1.84 1.42 -9.55
CA LEU A 353 -3.23 1.17 -9.19
C LEU A 353 -4.16 1.85 -10.20
N LEU A 354 -5.24 1.16 -10.58
CA LEU A 354 -6.24 1.67 -11.49
C LEU A 354 -7.57 1.87 -10.78
N TRP A 355 -8.16 3.05 -11.00
CA TRP A 355 -9.52 3.43 -10.61
C TRP A 355 -10.23 4.14 -11.78
N THR A 356 -11.56 4.22 -11.71
CA THR A 356 -12.36 4.99 -12.64
C THR A 356 -13.53 5.64 -11.91
N SER A 357 -13.91 6.85 -12.31
CA SER A 357 -15.06 7.56 -11.74
C SER A 357 -15.77 8.39 -12.81
N THR A 358 -16.93 8.95 -12.46
CA THR A 358 -17.71 9.80 -13.36
C THR A 358 -18.19 11.04 -12.61
N PRO A 359 -17.68 12.25 -12.92
CA PRO A 359 -16.60 12.53 -13.88
C PRO A 359 -15.24 12.01 -13.39
N ALA A 360 -14.35 11.63 -14.31
CA ALA A 360 -13.02 11.15 -13.97
C ALA A 360 -12.17 12.24 -13.30
N TYR A 361 -11.46 11.88 -12.22
CA TYR A 361 -10.46 12.73 -11.57
C TYR A 361 -9.09 12.62 -12.26
N ALA A 362 -8.11 13.40 -11.78
CA ALA A 362 -6.81 13.55 -12.43
C ALA A 362 -6.02 12.25 -12.63
N THR A 363 -6.22 11.26 -11.75
CA THR A 363 -5.52 9.96 -11.76
C THR A 363 -6.40 8.79 -12.22
N ASP A 364 -7.67 9.07 -12.53
CA ASP A 364 -8.63 8.05 -12.94
C ASP A 364 -8.52 7.71 -14.43
N LEU A 365 -8.85 6.46 -14.76
CA LEU A 365 -9.06 6.04 -16.13
C LEU A 365 -10.37 6.66 -16.65
N ALA A 366 -10.24 7.73 -17.45
CA ALA A 366 -11.38 8.44 -18.02
C ALA A 366 -12.18 7.62 -19.06
N TYR A 367 -11.53 6.66 -19.73
CA TYR A 367 -12.15 5.81 -20.75
C TYR A 367 -11.71 4.36 -20.59
N THR A 368 -12.66 3.49 -20.22
CA THR A 368 -12.47 2.04 -20.06
C THR A 368 -12.54 1.30 -21.41
N THR A 369 -11.81 1.80 -22.42
CA THR A 369 -11.63 1.14 -23.72
C THR A 369 -10.29 0.40 -23.76
N PRO A 370 -10.13 -0.64 -24.59
CA PRO A 370 -8.85 -1.30 -24.78
C PRO A 370 -7.68 -0.34 -25.11
N THR A 371 -7.90 0.69 -25.94
CA THR A 371 -6.87 1.71 -26.23
C THR A 371 -6.47 2.51 -24.98
N GLY A 372 -7.46 2.98 -24.19
CA GLY A 372 -7.21 3.73 -22.97
C GLY A 372 -6.48 2.88 -21.92
N TYR A 373 -6.91 1.63 -21.76
CA TYR A 373 -6.29 0.68 -20.84
C TYR A 373 -4.84 0.34 -21.25
N ALA A 374 -4.59 0.13 -22.55
CA ALA A 374 -3.23 -0.06 -23.09
C ALA A 374 -2.32 1.15 -22.83
N ALA A 375 -2.85 2.38 -22.95
CA ALA A 375 -2.09 3.59 -22.68
C ALA A 375 -1.64 3.69 -21.22
N PHE A 376 -2.50 3.30 -20.27
CA PHE A 376 -2.16 3.27 -18.83
C PHE A 376 -1.14 2.17 -18.51
N ILE A 377 -1.31 0.97 -19.08
CA ILE A 377 -0.29 -0.10 -18.99
C ILE A 377 1.06 0.42 -19.49
N LYS A 378 1.07 1.03 -20.68
CA LYS A 378 2.29 1.58 -21.28
C LYS A 378 2.92 2.64 -20.37
N TRP A 379 2.12 3.59 -19.89
CA TRP A 379 2.60 4.65 -19.02
C TRP A 379 3.21 4.09 -17.73
N ALA A 380 2.56 3.09 -17.11
CA ALA A 380 3.07 2.43 -15.92
C ALA A 380 4.43 1.77 -16.19
N GLN A 381 4.57 1.04 -17.30
CA GLN A 381 5.83 0.40 -17.68
C GLN A 381 6.95 1.40 -17.99
N ASP A 382 6.64 2.49 -18.71
CA ASP A 382 7.59 3.57 -18.99
C ASP A 382 8.11 4.23 -17.70
N ASN A 383 7.32 4.14 -16.62
CA ASN A 383 7.65 4.60 -15.29
C ASN A 383 8.00 3.45 -14.33
N GLY A 384 8.52 2.33 -14.85
CA GLY A 384 9.15 1.28 -14.05
C GLY A 384 8.20 0.38 -13.27
N ALA A 385 6.90 0.39 -13.55
CA ALA A 385 5.95 -0.54 -12.96
C ALA A 385 6.08 -1.95 -13.55
N HIS A 386 5.77 -2.93 -12.71
CA HIS A 386 5.83 -4.36 -12.96
C HIS A 386 4.45 -5.02 -12.83
N ILE A 387 3.58 -4.36 -12.06
CA ILE A 387 2.28 -4.84 -11.63
C ILE A 387 1.23 -3.78 -11.97
N ILE A 388 0.05 -4.22 -12.39
CA ILE A 388 -1.16 -3.40 -12.44
C ILE A 388 -2.09 -3.89 -11.34
N GLY A 389 -2.62 -2.98 -10.53
CA GLY A 389 -3.60 -3.29 -9.50
C GLY A 389 -4.95 -2.66 -9.84
N PRO A 390 -5.88 -3.39 -10.48
CA PRO A 390 -7.19 -2.84 -10.84
C PRO A 390 -8.24 -3.05 -9.74
N SER A 391 -9.19 -2.11 -9.62
CA SER A 391 -10.37 -2.31 -8.78
C SER A 391 -11.27 -3.45 -9.30
N ILE A 392 -11.95 -4.14 -8.37
CA ILE A 392 -12.93 -5.19 -8.68
C ILE A 392 -14.34 -4.82 -8.25
N SER A 393 -15.32 -5.18 -9.08
CA SER A 393 -16.72 -4.93 -8.78
C SER A 393 -17.39 -6.01 -7.95
N GLY A 394 -18.55 -5.64 -7.40
CA GLY A 394 -19.43 -6.53 -6.66
C GLY A 394 -19.32 -6.37 -5.16
N LYS A 395 -20.36 -6.84 -4.47
CA LYS A 395 -20.49 -6.75 -3.01
C LYS A 395 -19.37 -7.52 -2.30
N PRO A 396 -18.92 -7.04 -1.12
CA PRO A 396 -19.52 -5.96 -0.33
C PRO A 396 -19.08 -4.53 -0.72
N ASN A 397 -17.93 -4.36 -1.37
CA ASN A 397 -17.35 -3.04 -1.65
C ASN A 397 -18.00 -2.30 -2.83
N ASP A 398 -18.49 -3.05 -3.82
CA ASP A 398 -19.18 -2.53 -5.01
C ASP A 398 -18.41 -1.46 -5.79
N TYR A 399 -17.09 -1.63 -5.89
CA TYR A 399 -16.23 -0.73 -6.66
C TYR A 399 -16.49 -0.84 -8.18
N PRO A 400 -16.00 0.12 -8.97
CA PRO A 400 -16.01 0.00 -10.43
C PRO A 400 -15.24 -1.24 -10.92
N GLU A 401 -15.75 -1.89 -11.96
CA GLU A 401 -15.08 -3.03 -12.59
C GLU A 401 -13.90 -2.56 -13.45
N MET A 402 -12.67 -2.93 -13.06
CA MET A 402 -11.48 -2.69 -13.86
C MET A 402 -10.66 -3.95 -14.14
N ASN A 403 -11.21 -5.13 -13.82
CA ASN A 403 -10.56 -6.42 -14.00
C ASN A 403 -11.45 -7.44 -14.74
N ALA A 404 -12.26 -6.98 -15.69
CA ALA A 404 -12.99 -7.88 -16.59
C ALA A 404 -12.01 -8.76 -17.41
N PRO A 405 -12.47 -9.89 -17.99
CA PRO A 405 -11.59 -10.83 -18.70
C PRO A 405 -10.66 -10.20 -19.75
N TRP A 406 -11.15 -9.22 -20.51
CA TRP A 406 -10.34 -8.53 -21.51
C TRP A 406 -9.27 -7.61 -20.88
N GLN A 407 -9.54 -7.03 -19.71
CA GLN A 407 -8.59 -6.19 -18.97
C GLN A 407 -7.47 -7.04 -18.37
N ALA A 408 -7.83 -8.14 -17.67
CA ALA A 408 -6.88 -9.11 -17.15
C ALA A 408 -6.01 -9.70 -18.28
N TYR A 409 -6.60 -9.98 -19.45
CA TYR A 409 -5.87 -10.41 -20.63
C TYR A 409 -4.85 -9.38 -21.11
N MET A 410 -5.22 -8.10 -21.18
CA MET A 410 -4.29 -7.04 -21.61
C MET A 410 -3.13 -6.85 -20.62
N ILE A 411 -3.37 -6.98 -19.31
CA ILE A 411 -2.31 -6.98 -18.29
C ILE A 411 -1.38 -8.18 -18.52
N ARG A 412 -1.92 -9.38 -18.69
CA ARG A 412 -1.09 -10.57 -18.91
C ARG A 412 -0.31 -10.49 -20.24
N LYS A 413 -0.95 -9.99 -21.31
CA LYS A 413 -0.34 -9.80 -22.64
C LYS A 413 0.85 -8.82 -22.57
N SER A 414 0.84 -7.86 -21.65
CA SER A 414 1.95 -6.92 -21.42
C SER A 414 3.11 -7.54 -20.62
N GLY A 415 2.93 -8.78 -20.13
CA GLY A 415 3.91 -9.46 -19.28
C GLY A 415 3.95 -8.94 -17.84
N MET A 416 3.02 -8.06 -17.45
CA MET A 416 2.88 -7.54 -16.09
C MET A 416 2.05 -8.49 -15.21
N ILE A 417 2.29 -8.42 -13.90
CA ILE A 417 1.48 -9.12 -12.89
C ILE A 417 0.18 -8.35 -12.65
N ASN A 418 -0.92 -9.07 -12.42
CA ASN A 418 -2.22 -8.49 -12.09
C ASN A 418 -2.58 -8.68 -10.60
N HIS A 419 -2.64 -7.58 -9.83
CA HIS A 419 -2.97 -7.56 -8.39
C HIS A 419 -4.26 -6.79 -8.07
N PRO A 420 -5.45 -7.33 -8.41
CA PRO A 420 -6.72 -6.66 -8.16
C PRO A 420 -7.06 -6.45 -6.67
N TYR A 421 -7.91 -5.46 -6.39
CA TYR A 421 -8.35 -5.10 -5.03
C TYR A 421 -9.84 -4.66 -4.98
N SER A 422 -10.59 -4.83 -3.89
CA SER A 422 -10.28 -5.60 -2.67
C SER A 422 -11.30 -6.73 -2.49
N PHE A 423 -10.81 -7.91 -2.12
CA PHE A 423 -11.61 -9.13 -2.00
C PHE A 423 -12.02 -9.42 -0.56
N ASP A 424 -13.32 -9.64 -0.35
CA ASP A 424 -13.89 -9.87 0.99
C ASP A 424 -14.77 -11.12 1.07
N SER A 425 -14.92 -11.83 -0.04
CA SER A 425 -15.82 -12.98 -0.10
C SER A 425 -15.28 -14.07 -1.02
N TYR A 426 -15.66 -15.31 -0.70
CA TYR A 426 -15.50 -16.46 -1.61
C TYR A 426 -16.10 -16.16 -2.98
N ALA A 427 -17.18 -15.36 -3.01
CA ALA A 427 -17.87 -15.07 -4.24
C ALA A 427 -17.07 -14.21 -5.22
N GLN A 428 -16.43 -13.15 -4.70
CA GLN A 428 -15.51 -12.34 -5.49
C GLN A 428 -14.31 -13.19 -5.94
N MET A 429 -13.69 -13.96 -5.05
CA MET A 429 -12.52 -14.77 -5.45
C MET A 429 -12.87 -15.84 -6.49
N ALA A 430 -14.00 -16.52 -6.34
CA ALA A 430 -14.47 -17.50 -7.31
C ALA A 430 -14.82 -16.89 -8.67
N LYS A 431 -15.32 -15.64 -8.71
CA LYS A 431 -15.51 -14.85 -9.95
C LYS A 431 -14.18 -14.63 -10.68
N TYR A 432 -13.15 -14.13 -9.98
CA TYR A 432 -11.87 -13.78 -10.61
C TYR A 432 -10.88 -14.96 -10.75
N LEU A 433 -11.16 -16.11 -10.14
CA LEU A 433 -10.52 -17.40 -10.47
C LEU A 433 -11.31 -18.22 -11.51
N GLY A 434 -12.31 -17.63 -12.15
CA GLY A 434 -13.02 -18.26 -13.27
C GLY A 434 -13.95 -19.41 -12.88
N THR A 435 -14.18 -19.65 -11.58
CA THR A 435 -15.02 -20.75 -11.08
C THR A 435 -16.50 -20.55 -11.44
N TYR A 436 -16.99 -19.30 -11.41
CA TYR A 436 -18.31 -18.95 -11.92
C TYR A 436 -18.37 -17.47 -12.29
N ASN A 437 -19.25 -17.10 -13.23
CA ASN A 437 -19.39 -15.74 -13.77
C ASN A 437 -18.07 -15.20 -14.36
N TYR A 438 -17.98 -15.25 -15.69
CA TYR A 438 -16.76 -15.27 -16.54
C TYR A 438 -16.20 -16.67 -16.84
N GLY A 439 -16.57 -17.71 -16.07
CA GLY A 439 -16.21 -19.12 -16.33
C GLY A 439 -16.83 -19.77 -17.59
N LEU A 440 -17.32 -18.96 -18.52
CA LEU A 440 -17.60 -19.39 -19.89
C LEU A 440 -16.32 -19.28 -20.70
N GLU A 441 -16.12 -20.17 -21.67
CA GLU A 441 -14.99 -20.05 -22.59
C GLU A 441 -14.98 -18.66 -23.23
N THR A 442 -13.86 -17.95 -23.10
CA THR A 442 -13.66 -16.64 -23.71
C THR A 442 -12.55 -16.70 -24.74
N GLU A 443 -12.48 -15.72 -25.64
CA GLU A 443 -11.37 -15.64 -26.60
C GLU A 443 -10.01 -15.40 -25.93
N PHE A 444 -9.98 -15.09 -24.64
CA PHE A 444 -8.78 -14.80 -23.85
C PHE A 444 -8.19 -16.01 -23.12
N ASP A 445 -8.88 -17.16 -23.20
CA ASP A 445 -8.50 -18.38 -22.51
C ASP A 445 -7.17 -18.95 -23.03
N ASP A 446 -6.78 -18.60 -24.26
CA ASP A 446 -5.47 -18.93 -24.83
C ASP A 446 -4.28 -18.45 -23.99
N LEU A 447 -4.46 -17.37 -23.20
CA LEU A 447 -3.43 -16.81 -22.33
C LEU A 447 -3.77 -16.91 -20.84
N LEU A 448 -5.06 -16.96 -20.49
CA LEU A 448 -5.52 -16.91 -19.10
C LEU A 448 -5.90 -18.27 -18.53
N ARG A 449 -6.13 -19.29 -19.35
CA ARG A 449 -6.53 -20.62 -18.88
C ARG A 449 -5.33 -21.36 -18.32
N VAL A 450 -5.47 -21.83 -17.08
CA VAL A 450 -4.43 -22.56 -16.34
C VAL A 450 -4.95 -23.93 -15.95
N THR A 451 -4.15 -24.96 -16.23
CA THR A 451 -4.35 -26.31 -15.69
C THR A 451 -3.73 -26.36 -14.29
N ILE A 452 -4.57 -26.52 -13.28
CA ILE A 452 -4.20 -26.55 -11.86
C ILE A 452 -4.18 -28.01 -11.41
N PRO A 453 -3.00 -28.58 -11.08
CA PRO A 453 -2.91 -29.93 -10.54
C PRO A 453 -3.60 -30.02 -9.17
N ALA A 454 -4.30 -31.13 -8.92
CA ALA A 454 -4.83 -31.43 -7.59
C ALA A 454 -3.71 -31.62 -6.57
N THR A 455 -3.98 -31.25 -5.33
CA THR A 455 -3.07 -31.44 -4.18
C THR A 455 -3.80 -32.24 -3.09
N ALA A 456 -3.11 -32.53 -1.99
CA ALA A 456 -3.75 -33.14 -0.82
C ALA A 456 -4.78 -32.21 -0.14
N HIS A 457 -4.82 -30.92 -0.52
CA HIS A 457 -5.64 -29.89 0.11
C HIS A 457 -6.75 -29.37 -0.80
N THR A 458 -6.76 -29.74 -2.08
CA THR A 458 -7.77 -29.27 -3.04
C THR A 458 -9.13 -29.89 -2.76
N THR A 459 -10.18 -29.13 -3.08
CA THR A 459 -11.58 -29.62 -3.04
C THR A 459 -11.93 -30.53 -4.23
N PHE A 460 -11.01 -30.68 -5.17
CA PHE A 460 -11.12 -31.52 -6.36
C PHE A 460 -10.03 -32.60 -6.38
N SER A 461 -10.32 -33.74 -7.02
CA SER A 461 -9.45 -34.93 -7.04
C SER A 461 -8.69 -35.16 -8.35
N LYS A 462 -8.97 -34.35 -9.38
CA LYS A 462 -8.29 -34.33 -10.68
C LYS A 462 -7.90 -32.90 -11.03
N GLU A 463 -7.04 -32.69 -12.01
CA GLU A 463 -6.70 -31.34 -12.46
C GLU A 463 -7.95 -30.48 -12.77
N SER A 464 -7.87 -29.20 -12.41
CA SER A 464 -8.90 -28.21 -12.67
C SER A 464 -8.42 -27.26 -13.76
N ASN A 465 -9.27 -26.95 -14.74
CA ASN A 465 -8.91 -26.09 -15.88
C ASN A 465 -9.76 -24.81 -15.81
N GLN A 466 -9.16 -23.71 -15.36
CA GLN A 466 -9.87 -22.45 -15.09
C GLN A 466 -9.18 -21.26 -15.75
N PRO A 467 -9.92 -20.26 -16.26
CA PRO A 467 -9.36 -18.97 -16.61
C PRO A 467 -9.04 -18.17 -15.34
N ILE A 468 -7.78 -17.79 -15.16
CA ILE A 468 -7.30 -17.11 -13.95
C ILE A 468 -7.04 -15.64 -14.27
N TYR A 469 -7.87 -14.74 -13.71
CA TYR A 469 -7.85 -13.30 -13.99
C TYR A 469 -7.03 -12.50 -12.98
N MET A 470 -6.14 -13.13 -12.21
CA MET A 470 -5.27 -12.48 -11.23
C MET A 470 -4.00 -13.30 -10.95
N ASP A 471 -2.92 -12.61 -10.60
CA ASP A 471 -1.62 -13.19 -10.25
C ASP A 471 -1.24 -12.94 -8.78
N GLY A 472 -2.13 -12.32 -8.01
CA GLY A 472 -2.08 -11.95 -6.60
C GLY A 472 -3.26 -11.01 -6.32
N PHE A 473 -3.58 -10.70 -5.07
CA PHE A 473 -4.72 -9.82 -4.78
C PHE A 473 -4.73 -9.28 -3.36
N PHE A 474 -5.40 -8.15 -3.17
CA PHE A 474 -5.62 -7.52 -1.87
C PHE A 474 -6.91 -8.00 -1.24
N THR A 475 -6.88 -8.27 0.06
CA THR A 475 -8.05 -8.78 0.79
C THR A 475 -8.16 -8.17 2.19
N ASN A 476 -9.38 -7.86 2.61
CA ASN A 476 -9.65 -7.51 4.00
C ASN A 476 -9.90 -8.75 4.89
N ARG A 477 -9.93 -9.94 4.27
CA ARG A 477 -10.28 -11.24 4.86
C ARG A 477 -9.18 -12.26 4.60
N SER A 478 -7.98 -12.02 5.13
CA SER A 478 -6.80 -12.86 4.84
C SER A 478 -7.01 -14.33 5.18
N GLU A 479 -7.74 -14.65 6.26
CA GLU A 479 -8.08 -16.02 6.66
C GLU A 479 -8.89 -16.75 5.60
N LEU A 480 -9.88 -16.06 5.05
CA LEU A 480 -10.83 -16.58 4.08
C LEU A 480 -10.15 -16.77 2.73
N SER A 481 -9.33 -15.79 2.36
CA SER A 481 -8.57 -15.78 1.12
C SER A 481 -7.50 -16.86 1.08
N LEU A 482 -6.70 -17.01 2.14
CA LEU A 482 -5.69 -18.07 2.23
C LEU A 482 -6.33 -19.46 2.12
N LYS A 483 -7.47 -19.67 2.80
CA LYS A 483 -8.19 -20.94 2.75
C LYS A 483 -8.66 -21.25 1.33
N PHE A 484 -9.28 -20.29 0.66
CA PHE A 484 -9.72 -20.44 -0.71
C PHE A 484 -8.56 -20.75 -1.68
N MET A 485 -7.40 -20.11 -1.52
CA MET A 485 -6.24 -20.35 -2.38
C MET A 485 -5.63 -21.75 -2.18
N ILE A 486 -5.71 -22.30 -0.96
CA ILE A 486 -5.32 -23.69 -0.67
C ILE A 486 -6.32 -24.66 -1.31
N GLU A 487 -7.61 -24.43 -1.10
CA GLU A 487 -8.71 -25.28 -1.59
C GLU A 487 -8.83 -25.30 -3.13
N SER A 488 -8.40 -24.21 -3.80
CA SER A 488 -8.35 -24.08 -5.26
C SER A 488 -7.07 -24.64 -5.89
N GLY A 489 -6.06 -24.98 -5.09
CA GLY A 489 -4.79 -25.55 -5.56
C GLY A 489 -3.77 -24.54 -6.08
N LEU A 490 -4.05 -23.24 -5.98
CA LEU A 490 -3.13 -22.15 -6.33
C LEU A 490 -2.09 -21.85 -5.22
N ARG A 491 -2.28 -22.43 -4.03
CA ARG A 491 -1.31 -22.46 -2.92
C ARG A 491 -1.02 -23.91 -2.54
N CYS A 492 0.19 -24.20 -2.06
CA CYS A 492 0.64 -25.54 -1.66
C CYS A 492 0.75 -26.54 -2.83
N ASN A 493 1.28 -26.09 -3.97
CA ASN A 493 1.37 -26.87 -5.20
C ASN A 493 2.78 -26.80 -5.82
N ALA A 494 3.36 -27.97 -6.11
CA ALA A 494 4.71 -28.07 -6.67
C ALA A 494 4.77 -27.96 -8.20
N LYS A 495 3.62 -27.98 -8.88
CA LYS A 495 3.52 -28.19 -10.33
C LYS A 495 2.62 -27.18 -11.03
N LEU A 496 2.40 -26.01 -10.44
CA LEU A 496 1.61 -24.97 -11.10
C LEU A 496 2.34 -24.50 -12.36
N PRO A 497 1.65 -24.32 -13.50
CA PRO A 497 2.25 -23.65 -14.65
C PRO A 497 2.65 -22.21 -14.31
N ASN A 498 3.81 -21.76 -14.79
CA ASN A 498 4.20 -20.37 -14.68
C ASN A 498 3.70 -19.58 -15.92
N PRO A 499 2.72 -18.67 -15.79
CA PRO A 499 2.15 -17.94 -16.93
C PRO A 499 3.13 -16.95 -17.58
N PHE A 500 4.21 -16.59 -16.89
CA PHE A 500 5.23 -15.66 -17.40
C PHE A 500 6.48 -16.36 -17.94
N HIS A 501 6.61 -17.67 -17.70
CA HIS A 501 7.72 -18.50 -18.15
C HIS A 501 7.17 -19.81 -18.75
N PRO A 502 6.67 -19.80 -20.00
CA PRO A 502 6.05 -20.95 -20.63
C PRO A 502 6.95 -22.21 -20.58
N GLY A 503 6.37 -23.34 -20.20
CA GLY A 503 7.08 -24.61 -20.03
C GLY A 503 7.78 -24.78 -18.67
N GLN A 504 7.80 -23.75 -17.82
CA GLN A 504 8.30 -23.85 -16.45
C GLN A 504 7.15 -24.00 -15.45
N THR A 505 7.46 -24.59 -14.30
CA THR A 505 6.56 -24.69 -13.16
C THR A 505 6.90 -23.66 -12.10
N TYR A 506 5.87 -23.15 -11.42
CA TYR A 506 5.98 -22.39 -10.19
C TYR A 506 5.72 -23.33 -9.00
N ASP A 507 6.75 -23.54 -8.17
CA ASP A 507 6.65 -24.36 -6.96
C ASP A 507 6.36 -23.47 -5.74
N ASN A 508 5.16 -23.61 -5.18
CA ASN A 508 4.79 -23.04 -3.89
C ASN A 508 4.33 -24.12 -2.90
N SER A 509 4.79 -25.36 -3.05
CA SER A 509 4.44 -26.50 -2.18
C SER A 509 4.83 -26.31 -0.72
N GLN A 510 5.79 -25.42 -0.44
CA GLN A 510 6.24 -25.07 0.91
C GLN A 510 5.41 -23.96 1.56
N ALA A 511 4.37 -23.44 0.90
CA ALA A 511 3.47 -22.46 1.50
C ALA A 511 2.72 -23.06 2.71
N PRO A 512 2.26 -22.24 3.67
CA PRO A 512 1.41 -22.72 4.76
C PRO A 512 0.16 -23.43 4.21
N SER A 513 -0.02 -24.70 4.60
CA SER A 513 -1.14 -25.55 4.17
C SER A 513 -2.34 -25.52 5.10
N THR A 514 -2.22 -24.82 6.22
CA THR A 514 -3.28 -24.65 7.22
C THR A 514 -3.47 -23.18 7.51
N VAL A 515 -4.72 -22.73 7.54
CA VAL A 515 -5.09 -21.40 8.04
C VAL A 515 -5.50 -21.54 9.50
N PRO A 516 -4.84 -20.88 10.45
CA PRO A 516 -5.23 -20.95 11.85
C PRO A 516 -6.60 -20.28 12.07
N ASP A 517 -7.27 -20.61 13.18
CA ASP A 517 -8.50 -19.92 13.56
C ASP A 517 -8.21 -18.43 13.84
N ALA A 518 -8.99 -17.56 13.21
CA ALA A 518 -8.77 -16.12 13.24
C ALA A 518 -8.92 -15.53 14.65
N ALA A 519 -10.00 -15.90 15.36
CA ALA A 519 -10.30 -15.38 16.69
C ALA A 519 -9.33 -15.92 17.74
N ALA A 520 -9.03 -17.22 17.70
CA ALA A 520 -8.05 -17.85 18.58
C ALA A 520 -6.63 -17.30 18.34
N THR A 521 -6.30 -16.90 17.12
CA THR A 521 -5.03 -16.23 16.82
C THR A 521 -4.93 -14.87 17.49
N LEU A 522 -6.01 -14.08 17.49
CA LEU A 522 -6.04 -12.81 18.24
C LEU A 522 -5.88 -13.03 19.74
N ASP A 523 -6.61 -13.99 20.32
CA ASP A 523 -6.50 -14.31 21.75
C ASP A 523 -5.07 -14.74 22.11
N ARG A 524 -4.45 -15.60 21.28
CA ARG A 524 -3.05 -16.03 21.43
C ARG A 524 -2.07 -14.88 21.35
N LEU A 525 -2.30 -13.90 20.47
CA LEU A 525 -1.49 -12.69 20.34
C LEU A 525 -1.68 -11.69 21.49
N GLY A 526 -2.67 -11.93 22.36
CA GLY A 526 -3.02 -11.11 23.51
C GLY A 526 -4.18 -10.14 23.27
N TYR A 527 -4.82 -10.16 22.10
CA TYR A 527 -5.94 -9.28 21.77
C TYR A 527 -7.28 -9.92 22.13
N THR A 528 -7.66 -9.88 23.40
CA THR A 528 -8.87 -10.55 23.94
C THR A 528 -10.12 -9.69 23.85
N LYS A 529 -11.29 -10.34 23.67
CA LYS A 529 -12.60 -9.68 23.75
C LYS A 529 -12.83 -8.98 25.09
#